data_AF-A0A9C9G3L6-F1
#
_entry.id   AF-A0A9C9G3L6-F1
#
_cell.length_a   1.000
_cell.length_b   1.000
_cell.length_c   1.000
_cell.angle_alpha   90.00
_cell.angle_beta   90.00
_cell.angle_gamma   90.00
#
_symmetry.space_group_name_H-M   'P 1'
#
loop_
_entity.id
_entity.type
_entity.pdbx_description
1 polymer ?
#
loop_
_entity_poly.entity_id
_entity_poly.type
_entity_poly.pdbx_seq_one_letter_code
_entity_poly.pdbx_strand_id
1 'polypeptide(L)'
;MDDLGVAIYGQGFANRAVTEDISLAYHQGDSQYFNIGMLHTCLDGKPGHEPYAPCTVDGLRSKGYQYWALGHVHKREEVSRDP
;
A
#
# COMPACT_ATOMS: atom_id res chain seq x y z
N MET A 1 4.99 19.13 7.25
CA MET A 1 3.91 18.68 6.36
C MET A 1 2.55 19.03 6.94
N ASP A 2 2.44 19.32 8.23
CA ASP A 2 1.21 19.86 8.83
C ASP A 2 0.71 21.13 8.12
N ASP A 3 1.63 21.92 7.57
CA ASP A 3 1.39 23.07 6.71
C ASP A 3 0.75 22.72 5.35
N LEU A 4 0.96 21.49 4.87
CA LEU A 4 0.37 20.96 3.64
C LEU A 4 -0.88 20.10 3.91
N GLY A 5 -1.13 19.70 5.16
CA GLY A 5 -2.20 18.78 5.51
C GLY A 5 -2.03 17.39 4.90
N VAL A 6 -0.80 16.89 4.75
CA VAL A 6 -0.49 15.59 4.13
C VAL A 6 0.27 14.69 5.10
N ALA A 7 -0.12 13.42 5.17
CA ALA A 7 0.59 12.37 5.90
C ALA A 7 1.02 11.26 4.94
N ILE A 8 2.28 10.83 5.03
CA ILE A 8 2.82 9.74 4.21
C ILE A 8 3.22 8.59 5.12
N TYR A 9 2.65 7.41 4.85
CA TYR A 9 2.94 6.17 5.56
C TYR A 9 3.65 5.21 4.61
N GLY A 10 4.77 4.66 5.05
CA GLY A 10 5.51 3.66 4.29
C GLY A 10 6.22 2.70 5.22
N GLN A 11 6.41 1.48 4.74
CA GLN A 11 7.10 0.43 5.46
C GLN A 11 8.16 -0.22 4.56
N GLY A 12 9.41 -0.15 5.00
CA GLY A 12 10.49 -0.95 4.43
C GLY A 12 10.52 -2.36 5.03
N PHE A 13 11.29 -3.25 4.40
CA PHE A 13 11.54 -4.61 4.89
C PHE A 13 13.03 -4.93 4.79
N ALA A 14 13.51 -5.81 5.66
CA ALA A 14 14.90 -6.25 5.66
C ALA A 14 15.14 -7.45 4.72
N ASN A 15 14.10 -8.22 4.40
CA ASN A 15 14.22 -9.51 3.72
C ASN A 15 13.80 -9.46 2.25
N ARG A 16 14.49 -10.27 1.43
CA ARG A 16 14.23 -10.40 0.00
C ARG A 16 12.92 -11.13 -0.34
N ALA A 17 12.37 -11.89 0.60
CA ALA A 17 11.05 -12.50 0.50
C ALA A 17 10.29 -12.15 1.77
N VAL A 18 9.14 -11.49 1.60
CA VAL A 18 8.17 -11.23 2.65
C VAL A 18 6.93 -11.97 2.22
N THR A 19 6.39 -12.86 3.04
CA THR A 19 5.22 -13.68 2.68
C THR A 19 3.97 -13.25 3.42
N GLU A 20 4.11 -12.35 4.38
CA GLU A 20 3.06 -11.77 5.18
C GLU A 20 2.46 -10.53 4.51
N ASP A 21 1.17 -10.30 4.75
CA ASP A 21 0.53 -9.02 4.42
C ASP A 21 0.98 -7.94 5.41
N ILE A 22 2.00 -7.18 5.03
CA ILE A 22 2.52 -6.09 5.86
C ILE A 22 1.62 -4.84 5.82
N SER A 23 0.66 -4.75 4.89
CA SER A 23 -0.30 -3.64 4.87
C SER A 23 -1.14 -3.61 6.16
N LEU A 24 -1.30 -4.76 6.83
CA LEU A 24 -2.00 -4.87 8.09
C LEU A 24 -1.40 -3.98 9.20
N ALA A 25 -0.08 -3.76 9.19
CA ALA A 25 0.61 -2.95 10.19
C ALA A 25 0.43 -1.43 9.98
N TYR A 26 -0.11 -0.99 8.84
CA TYR A 26 -0.34 0.42 8.58
C TYR A 26 -1.42 0.97 9.49
N HIS A 27 -1.22 2.20 9.96
CA HIS A 27 -2.22 2.92 10.76
C HIS A 27 -3.48 3.20 9.95
N GLN A 28 -4.61 3.38 10.64
CA GLN A 28 -5.80 3.94 10.02
C GLN A 28 -5.53 5.40 9.62
N GLY A 29 -6.13 5.83 8.52
CA GLY A 29 -5.96 7.19 8.02
C GLY A 29 -6.44 8.21 9.04
N ASP A 30 -5.69 9.30 9.16
CA ASP A 30 -6.08 10.42 10.01
C ASP A 30 -6.95 11.38 9.17
N SER A 31 -8.16 11.66 9.65
CA SER A 31 -9.12 12.53 8.94
C SER A 31 -8.70 13.98 8.85
N GLN A 32 -7.67 14.41 9.59
CA GLN A 32 -7.10 15.75 9.51
C GLN A 32 -6.13 15.91 8.33
N TYR A 33 -5.69 14.80 7.73
CA TYR A 33 -4.68 14.79 6.68
C TYR A 33 -5.17 14.10 5.41
N PHE A 34 -4.55 14.46 4.29
CA PHE A 34 -4.52 13.64 3.10
C PHE A 34 -3.48 12.55 3.28
N ASN A 35 -3.94 11.31 3.45
CA ASN A 35 -3.15 10.14 3.77
C ASN A 35 -2.68 9.44 2.49
N ILE A 36 -1.37 9.26 2.37
CA ILE A 36 -0.70 8.57 1.26
C ILE A 36 -0.01 7.33 1.83
N GLY A 37 -0.40 6.15 1.35
CA GLY A 37 0.28 4.90 1.66
C GLY A 37 1.28 4.52 0.57
N MET A 38 2.47 4.06 0.94
CA MET A 38 3.50 3.62 0.00
C MET A 38 3.96 2.21 0.35
N LEU A 39 3.61 1.24 -0.49
CA LEU A 39 3.80 -0.18 -0.22
C LEU A 39 4.42 -0.90 -1.42
N HIS A 40 5.44 -1.71 -1.19
CA HIS A 40 6.08 -2.51 -2.24
C HIS A 40 5.61 -3.97 -2.09
N THR A 41 4.72 -4.40 -2.98
CA THR A 41 3.87 -5.60 -2.80
C THR A 41 3.49 -6.24 -4.14
N CYS A 42 3.35 -7.56 -4.14
CA CYS A 42 2.51 -8.29 -5.09
C CYS A 42 1.06 -8.19 -4.61
N LEU A 43 0.28 -7.29 -5.19
CA LEU A 43 -1.16 -7.26 -4.96
C LEU A 43 -1.78 -8.62 -5.35
N ASP A 44 -2.40 -9.28 -4.36
CA ASP A 44 -2.97 -10.62 -4.50
C ASP A 44 -4.08 -10.63 -5.55
N GLY A 45 -4.14 -11.72 -6.33
CA GLY A 45 -5.10 -11.90 -7.43
C GLY A 45 -4.48 -11.89 -8.83
N LYS A 46 -3.15 -11.87 -8.96
CA LYS A 46 -2.47 -11.93 -10.26
C LYS A 46 -1.58 -13.16 -10.44
N PRO A 47 -1.81 -13.98 -11.47
CA PRO A 47 -0.95 -15.12 -11.76
C PRO A 47 0.42 -14.65 -12.30
N GLY A 48 1.51 -15.27 -11.86
CA GLY A 48 2.85 -15.11 -12.44
C GLY A 48 3.90 -14.41 -11.58
N HIS A 49 3.60 -14.07 -10.32
CA HIS A 49 4.57 -13.50 -9.39
C HIS A 49 4.66 -14.35 -8.11
N GLU A 50 5.88 -14.55 -7.61
CA GLU A 50 6.09 -15.09 -6.26
C GLU A 50 5.41 -14.18 -5.22
N PRO A 51 4.74 -14.72 -4.19
CA PRO A 51 4.07 -13.92 -3.18
C PRO A 51 5.09 -13.05 -2.45
N TYR A 52 5.06 -11.75 -2.73
CA TYR A 52 5.92 -10.75 -2.14
C TYR A 52 5.08 -9.72 -1.41
N ALA A 53 5.07 -9.76 -0.08
CA ALA A 53 4.24 -8.95 0.79
C ALA A 53 2.76 -8.90 0.31
N PRO A 54 2.10 -10.05 0.10
CA PRO A 54 0.80 -10.10 -0.55
C PRO A 54 -0.22 -9.22 0.18
N CYS A 55 -1.03 -8.48 -0.55
CA CYS A 55 -2.14 -7.70 0.03
C CYS A 55 -3.33 -7.65 -0.92
N THR A 56 -4.51 -7.32 -0.41
CA THR A 56 -5.73 -7.21 -1.23
C THR A 56 -6.15 -5.77 -1.40
N VAL A 57 -6.84 -5.46 -2.51
CA VAL A 57 -7.39 -4.11 -2.76
C VAL A 57 -8.31 -3.68 -1.62
N ASP A 58 -9.16 -4.59 -1.13
CA ASP A 58 -10.08 -4.29 -0.04
C ASP A 58 -9.34 -4.08 1.29
N GLY A 59 -8.23 -4.80 1.51
CA GLY A 59 -7.33 -4.57 2.66
C GLY A 59 -6.73 -3.16 2.63
N LEU A 60 -6.26 -2.70 1.48
CA LEU A 60 -5.74 -1.34 1.30
C LEU A 60 -6.83 -0.27 1.51
N ARG A 61 -8.03 -0.49 0.94
CA ARG A 61 -9.21 0.37 1.14
C ARG A 61 -9.62 0.52 2.58
N SER A 62 -9.54 -0.57 3.35
CA SER A 62 -9.91 -0.58 4.76
C SER A 62 -9.07 0.35 5.64
N LYS A 63 -7.96 0.90 5.13
CA LYS A 63 -7.11 1.89 5.82
C LYS A 63 -7.60 3.32 5.67
N GLY A 64 -8.51 3.59 4.72
CA GLY A 64 -9.10 4.92 4.51
C GLY A 64 -8.12 5.96 3.94
N TYR A 65 -7.14 5.51 3.16
CA TYR A 65 -6.15 6.40 2.56
C TYR A 65 -6.63 6.93 1.22
N GLN A 66 -6.28 8.17 0.90
CA GLN A 66 -6.71 8.80 -0.36
C GLN A 66 -5.87 8.34 -1.55
N TYR A 67 -4.66 7.81 -1.30
CA TYR A 67 -3.79 7.31 -2.35
C TYR A 67 -2.89 6.18 -1.86
N TRP A 68 -2.68 5.18 -2.72
CA TRP A 68 -1.71 4.11 -2.55
C TRP A 68 -0.67 4.12 -3.68
N ALA A 69 0.57 4.42 -3.34
CA ALA A 69 1.73 4.29 -4.20
C ALA A 69 2.28 2.86 -4.10
N LEU A 70 1.87 1.98 -5.01
CA LEU A 70 2.32 0.59 -5.04
C LEU A 70 3.61 0.42 -5.86
N GLY A 71 4.54 -0.38 -5.34
CA GLY A 71 5.75 -0.83 -6.03
C GLY A 71 5.80 -2.36 -6.19
N HIS A 72 6.88 -2.89 -6.77
CA HIS A 72 7.17 -4.30 -7.10
C HIS A 72 6.86 -4.71 -8.55
N VAL A 73 5.68 -4.38 -9.06
CA VAL A 73 5.32 -4.71 -10.45
C VAL A 73 5.93 -3.68 -11.41
N HIS A 74 6.83 -4.10 -12.29
CA HIS A 74 7.55 -3.21 -13.22
C HIS A 74 6.69 -2.65 -14.37
N LYS A 75 5.47 -3.17 -14.53
CA LYS A 75 4.49 -2.64 -15.49
C LYS A 75 3.63 -1.60 -14.79
N ARG A 76 3.59 -0.37 -15.32
CA ARG A 76 2.68 0.68 -14.83
C ARG A 76 1.24 0.17 -14.85
N GLU A 77 0.54 0.39 -13.75
CA GLU A 77 -0.86 0.02 -13.58
C GLU A 77 -1.59 1.00 -12.65
N GLU A 78 -2.89 1.18 -12.89
CA GLU A 78 -3.84 1.82 -11.98
C GLU A 78 -4.85 0.75 -11.55
N VAL A 79 -4.83 0.39 -10.28
CA VAL A 79 -5.65 -0.71 -9.73
C VAL A 79 -7.05 -0.24 -9.36
N SER A 80 -7.16 0.96 -8.79
CA SER A 80 -8.42 1.58 -8.39
C SER A 80 -8.32 3.10 -8.48
N ARG A 81 -9.44 3.77 -8.74
CA ARG A 81 -9.60 5.24 -8.68
C ARG A 81 -10.19 5.75 -7.37
N ASP A 82 -10.78 4.84 -6.60
CA ASP A 82 -11.38 5.08 -5.29
C ASP A 82 -10.83 4.01 -4.34
N PRO A 83 -9.61 4.24 -3.83
CA PRO A 83 -8.81 3.24 -3.12
C PRO A 83 -9.03 3.25 -1.61
#